data_AF-A0A7G9FES4-F1
#
_entry.id   AF-A0A7G9FES4-F1
#
_cell.length_a   1.000
_cell.length_b   1.000
_cell.length_c   1.000
_cell.angle_alpha   90.00
_cell.angle_beta   90.00
_cell.angle_gamma   90.00
#
_symmetry.space_group_name_H-M   'P 1'
#
loop_
_entity.id
_entity.type
_entity.pdbx_description
1 polymer ?
#
loop_
_entity_poly.entity_id
_entity_poly.type
_entity_poly.pdbx_seq_one_letter_code
_entity_poly.pdbx_strand_id
1 'polypeptide(L)'
;MLQFRSDSVISERIGNLRISLAETKGDDGATVLKNRMTASFNGITFTADDTHPLTLAVRGERGRRNLALMSWKKPNSRSCEFAFSEGVSLSFAVSGSGEGERLTVHAVLPENADDVRLHYEIMSGAAVVSETDTHVQLDIRNSRWEFEAAEISGGTVSFGGRGTVASYSYYDATKKFSFENTSRFASAERSVYSTTIASFKQNLITAFTSQQDITEQEAVSFVAAMSERGRYNDAINAVPSSFRRGVQRTYLSSPYFDSLATMNRSLEQQMSGFRDIVAQNTIDAFAVSGIVDYMCMHPASNAVRTLLSTGAAVGANSITVSQAASVLSAYDSFLAKNAELASILHPAAQVCIDKITEACSAENEKITISENGAFVSVIQAAEIGDALVRYGRASGEVAIERGGYVILNSYLAESASFDLRTLASLYPIVVHDNPYYPHFALLGFDGGNAVWAWTCAANMTYANDGRGTVTVTIDFPQSYTHYVIINGIQRFRTIYIYDLAFRTDPRFETYNSSGYVYRADTNTLLLKSRHKSQIETIRFIYSDAAREAAERRTLTETDAAGNVIAPPPEPRLPASALPEGNIPMSTGNASPESAE
;
A
#
# COMPACT_ATOMS: atom_id res chain seq x y z
N MET A 1 -59.67 13.60 47.83
CA MET A 1 -58.28 13.62 48.34
C MET A 1 -57.39 13.42 47.11
N LEU A 2 -56.74 14.48 46.60
CA LEU A 2 -55.77 14.36 45.50
C LEU A 2 -54.44 13.92 46.13
N GLN A 3 -54.02 12.69 45.89
CA GLN A 3 -52.72 12.18 46.35
C GLN A 3 -51.67 12.58 45.30
N PHE A 4 -50.78 13.50 45.65
CA PHE A 4 -49.64 13.86 44.81
C PHE A 4 -48.66 12.68 44.80
N ARG A 5 -48.45 12.08 43.62
CA ARG A 5 -47.34 11.13 43.42
C ARG A 5 -46.03 11.92 43.52
N SER A 6 -45.17 11.54 44.45
CA SER A 6 -43.86 12.19 44.62
C SER A 6 -42.90 11.65 43.57
N ASP A 7 -42.52 12.48 42.60
CA ASP A 7 -41.40 12.18 41.72
C ASP A 7 -40.09 12.38 42.48
N SER A 8 -39.19 11.40 42.40
CA SER A 8 -37.80 11.53 42.88
C SER A 8 -36.82 11.57 41.72
N VAL A 9 -35.70 12.25 41.94
CA VAL A 9 -34.58 12.35 40.98
C VAL A 9 -33.43 11.52 41.51
N ILE A 10 -32.92 10.61 40.68
CA ILE A 10 -31.69 9.88 40.93
C ILE A 10 -30.56 10.70 40.32
N SER A 11 -29.60 11.12 41.14
CA SER A 11 -28.43 11.88 40.68
C SER A 11 -27.16 11.15 41.10
N GLU A 12 -26.37 10.74 40.11
CA GLU A 12 -25.17 9.94 40.30
C GLU A 12 -23.94 10.59 39.66
N ARG A 13 -22.77 10.28 40.21
CA ARG A 13 -21.49 10.80 39.70
C ARG A 13 -20.48 9.68 39.53
N ILE A 14 -19.82 9.67 38.38
CA ILE A 14 -18.78 8.71 37.99
C ILE A 14 -17.62 9.54 37.40
N GLY A 15 -16.60 9.85 38.21
CA GLY A 15 -15.58 10.84 37.81
C GLY A 15 -16.23 12.19 37.48
N ASN A 16 -15.97 12.70 36.27
CA ASN A 16 -16.60 13.90 35.72
C ASN A 16 -17.97 13.66 35.06
N LEU A 17 -18.40 12.41 34.90
CA LEU A 17 -19.74 12.07 34.38
C LEU A 17 -20.78 12.29 35.47
N ARG A 18 -21.82 13.07 35.14
CA ARG A 18 -23.01 13.28 35.96
C ARG A 18 -24.21 12.64 35.28
N ILE A 19 -24.93 11.82 36.01
CA ILE A 19 -26.10 11.10 35.54
C ILE A 19 -27.31 11.62 36.29
N SER A 20 -28.40 11.91 35.58
CA SER A 20 -29.69 12.25 36.18
C SER A 20 -30.80 11.39 35.57
N LEU A 21 -31.58 10.74 36.43
CA LEU A 21 -32.77 9.98 36.07
C LEU A 21 -33.95 10.46 36.91
N ALA A 22 -35.18 10.20 36.45
CA ALA A 22 -36.38 10.45 37.23
C ALA A 22 -37.12 9.13 37.49
N GLU A 23 -37.71 8.99 38.68
CA GLU A 23 -38.55 7.86 39.04
C GLU A 23 -39.83 8.34 39.73
N THR A 24 -40.88 7.53 39.68
CA THR A 24 -42.13 7.77 40.41
C THR A 24 -42.38 6.61 41.37
N LYS A 25 -42.76 6.92 42.61
CA LYS A 25 -43.24 5.92 43.56
C LYS A 25 -44.69 5.54 43.27
N GLY A 26 -44.91 4.26 43.01
CA GLY A 26 -46.23 3.64 42.90
C GLY A 26 -46.93 3.49 44.25
N ASP A 27 -48.23 3.24 44.21
CA ASP A 27 -49.10 3.09 45.39
C ASP A 27 -48.77 1.82 46.21
N ASP A 28 -48.04 0.88 45.61
CA ASP A 28 -47.47 -0.35 46.20
C ASP A 28 -46.06 -0.17 46.80
N GLY A 29 -45.51 1.05 46.71
CA GLY A 29 -44.15 1.38 47.15
C GLY A 29 -43.05 1.02 46.14
N ALA A 30 -43.39 0.44 44.99
CA ALA A 30 -42.43 0.17 43.92
C ALA A 30 -42.04 1.47 43.19
N THR A 31 -40.76 1.64 42.89
CA THR A 31 -40.27 2.75 42.07
C THR A 31 -40.20 2.34 40.60
N VAL A 32 -40.73 3.18 39.72
CA VAL A 32 -40.67 2.99 38.26
C VAL A 32 -39.90 4.15 37.66
N LEU A 33 -38.89 3.84 36.83
CA LEU A 33 -38.15 4.86 36.09
C LEU A 33 -39.05 5.55 35.07
N LYS A 34 -38.95 6.87 35.00
CA LYS A 34 -39.47 7.64 33.87
C LYS A 34 -38.51 7.53 32.69
N ASN A 35 -39.04 7.75 31.50
CA ASN A 35 -38.26 7.88 30.28
C ASN A 35 -37.55 9.24 30.25
N ARG A 36 -36.57 9.41 31.14
CA ARG A 36 -35.78 10.63 31.27
C ARG A 36 -34.38 10.27 31.75
N MET A 37 -33.44 10.22 30.81
CA MET A 37 -32.03 10.01 31.05
C MET A 37 -31.23 11.21 30.57
N THR A 38 -30.37 11.73 31.44
CA THR A 38 -29.29 12.63 31.04
C THR A 38 -27.95 12.16 31.57
N ALA A 39 -26.93 12.26 30.72
CA ALA A 39 -25.55 11.93 31.02
C ALA A 39 -24.64 13.08 30.56
N SER A 40 -24.16 13.90 31.49
CA SER A 40 -23.36 15.09 31.20
C SER A 40 -21.90 14.88 31.60
N PHE A 41 -20.98 15.19 30.70
CA PHE A 41 -19.53 15.07 30.92
C PHE A 41 -18.82 16.24 30.25
N ASN A 42 -18.05 17.02 31.02
CA ASN A 42 -17.16 18.08 30.52
C ASN A 42 -17.72 18.91 29.34
N GLY A 43 -18.98 19.33 29.47
CA GLY A 43 -19.65 20.24 28.53
C GLY A 43 -20.42 19.60 27.37
N ILE A 44 -20.41 18.27 27.22
CA ILE A 44 -21.37 17.54 26.39
C ILE A 44 -22.42 16.84 27.27
N THR A 45 -23.68 16.85 26.85
CA THR A 45 -24.79 16.18 27.54
C THR A 45 -25.55 15.29 26.58
N PHE A 46 -25.62 13.99 26.88
CA PHE A 46 -26.45 13.04 26.17
C PHE A 46 -27.82 12.96 26.82
N THR A 47 -28.87 12.95 26.01
CA THR A 47 -30.25 12.96 26.49
C THR A 47 -31.07 11.87 25.79
N ALA A 48 -31.84 11.13 26.58
CA ALA A 48 -32.91 10.25 26.09
C ALA A 48 -34.16 10.49 26.92
N ASP A 49 -35.15 11.19 26.36
CA ASP A 49 -36.43 11.48 27.01
C ASP A 49 -37.59 11.56 26.01
N ASP A 50 -38.79 11.92 26.47
CA ASP A 50 -39.98 11.99 25.60
C ASP A 50 -39.88 13.08 24.51
N THR A 51 -39.00 14.08 24.69
CA THR A 51 -38.74 15.14 23.69
C THR A 51 -37.61 14.79 22.74
N HIS A 52 -36.59 14.10 23.24
CA HIS A 52 -35.43 13.63 22.49
C HIS A 52 -35.28 12.12 22.71
N PRO A 53 -36.13 11.30 22.06
CA PRO A 53 -36.12 9.85 22.28
C PRO A 53 -34.85 9.22 21.72
N LEU A 54 -34.37 8.17 22.37
CA LEU A 54 -33.45 7.23 21.74
C LEU A 54 -34.20 6.53 20.61
N THR A 55 -33.68 6.55 19.37
CA THR A 55 -34.42 6.00 18.22
C THR A 55 -33.69 4.86 17.51
N LEU A 56 -34.38 3.76 17.27
CA LEU A 56 -33.89 2.56 16.60
C LEU A 56 -34.41 2.47 15.15
N ALA A 57 -33.51 2.27 14.19
CA ALA A 57 -33.84 1.83 12.84
C ALA A 57 -33.65 0.32 12.72
N VAL A 58 -34.65 -0.37 12.17
CA VAL A 58 -34.65 -1.83 12.00
C VAL A 58 -34.53 -2.15 10.50
N ARG A 59 -33.71 -3.16 10.18
CA ARG A 59 -33.43 -3.53 8.80
C ARG A 59 -34.69 -3.86 8.02
N GLY A 60 -34.89 -3.16 6.91
CA GLY A 60 -36.03 -3.37 6.02
C GLY A 60 -37.32 -2.68 6.44
N GLU A 61 -37.33 -1.92 7.55
CA GLU A 61 -38.48 -1.13 7.98
C GLU A 61 -38.37 0.33 7.53
N ARG A 62 -39.50 0.94 7.17
CA ARG A 62 -39.58 2.38 6.89
C ARG A 62 -39.95 3.13 8.16
N GLY A 63 -38.97 3.70 8.83
CA GLY A 63 -39.16 4.57 10.00
C GLY A 63 -38.22 4.20 11.15
N ARG A 64 -38.23 5.03 12.20
CA ARG A 64 -37.48 4.79 13.43
C ARG A 64 -38.46 4.60 14.58
N ARG A 65 -38.12 3.70 15.51
CA ARG A 65 -38.90 3.42 16.72
C ARG A 65 -38.32 4.17 17.91
N ASN A 66 -39.17 4.82 18.70
CA ASN A 66 -38.75 5.46 19.95
C ASN A 66 -38.57 4.39 21.03
N LEU A 67 -37.45 4.43 21.74
CA LEU A 67 -37.14 3.49 22.80
C LEU A 67 -37.40 4.12 24.17
N ALA A 68 -37.94 3.31 25.08
CA ALA A 68 -38.19 3.71 26.46
C ALA A 68 -37.09 3.18 27.39
N LEU A 69 -36.62 4.00 28.32
CA LEU A 69 -35.72 3.57 29.39
C LEU A 69 -36.42 2.54 30.28
N MET A 70 -35.81 1.36 30.42
CA MET A 70 -36.36 0.23 31.20
C MET A 70 -35.65 0.05 32.54
N SER A 71 -34.32 0.12 32.54
CA SER A 71 -33.54 -0.05 33.76
C SER A 71 -32.19 0.66 33.63
N TRP A 72 -31.55 0.86 34.78
CA TRP A 72 -30.16 1.30 34.82
C TRP A 72 -29.42 0.54 35.91
N LYS A 73 -28.11 0.40 35.75
CA LYS A 73 -27.22 -0.17 36.77
C LYS A 73 -25.85 0.50 36.72
N LYS A 74 -25.09 0.32 37.79
CA LYS A 74 -23.71 0.79 37.94
C LYS A 74 -22.78 -0.42 38.08
N PRO A 75 -22.28 -1.00 36.96
CA PRO A 75 -21.48 -2.22 37.00
C PRO A 75 -20.22 -2.09 37.85
N ASN A 76 -19.59 -0.92 37.84
CA ASN A 76 -18.42 -0.60 38.66
C ASN A 76 -18.36 0.92 38.96
N SER A 77 -17.35 1.35 39.71
CA SER A 77 -17.18 2.76 40.10
C SER A 77 -16.86 3.72 38.94
N ARG A 78 -16.65 3.19 37.73
CA ARG A 78 -16.23 3.92 36.53
C ARG A 78 -17.20 3.79 35.36
N SER A 79 -18.35 3.12 35.54
CA SER A 79 -19.31 2.93 34.45
C SER A 79 -20.76 2.84 34.93
N CYS A 80 -21.68 3.16 34.03
CA CYS A 80 -23.11 2.92 34.17
C CYS A 80 -23.66 2.35 32.86
N GLU A 81 -24.76 1.61 32.97
CA GLU A 81 -25.44 1.00 31.84
C GLU A 81 -26.94 1.30 31.93
N PHE A 82 -27.52 1.70 30.81
CA PHE A 82 -28.95 1.98 30.64
C PHE A 82 -29.53 0.99 29.63
N ALA A 83 -30.49 0.20 30.07
CA ALA A 83 -31.22 -0.71 29.18
C ALA A 83 -32.50 -0.03 28.70
N PHE A 84 -32.72 -0.08 27.39
CA PHE A 84 -33.89 0.44 26.71
C PHE A 84 -34.75 -0.70 26.17
N SER A 85 -35.98 -0.39 25.78
CA SER A 85 -36.85 -1.32 25.05
C SER A 85 -36.17 -1.84 23.77
N GLU A 86 -36.68 -2.94 23.21
CA GLU A 86 -36.17 -3.55 21.97
C GLU A 86 -34.72 -4.07 22.08
N GLY A 87 -34.24 -4.36 23.29
CA GLY A 87 -32.95 -5.02 23.52
C GLY A 87 -31.72 -4.12 23.31
N VAL A 88 -31.90 -2.80 23.27
CA VAL A 88 -30.79 -1.84 23.15
C VAL A 88 -30.24 -1.49 24.53
N SER A 89 -28.91 -1.44 24.67
CA SER A 89 -28.24 -0.99 25.89
C SER A 89 -27.18 0.05 25.58
N LEU A 90 -27.10 1.12 26.39
CA LEU A 90 -26.06 2.13 26.34
C LEU A 90 -25.19 2.08 27.59
N SER A 91 -23.89 1.86 27.41
CA SER A 91 -22.90 1.84 28.48
C SER A 91 -22.03 3.09 28.41
N PHE A 92 -22.01 3.88 29.48
CA PHE A 92 -21.14 5.03 29.63
C PHE A 92 -20.00 4.67 30.59
N ALA A 93 -18.77 4.78 30.14
CA ALA A 93 -17.59 4.48 30.94
C ALA A 93 -16.59 5.64 30.92
N VAL A 94 -16.08 5.98 32.11
CA VAL A 94 -15.09 7.04 32.31
C VAL A 94 -13.74 6.40 32.64
N SER A 95 -12.71 6.77 31.89
CA SER A 95 -11.33 6.35 32.14
C SER A 95 -10.38 7.55 32.28
N GLY A 96 -9.22 7.33 32.88
CA GLY A 96 -8.26 8.39 33.22
C GLY A 96 -8.52 9.06 34.58
N SER A 97 -7.88 10.22 34.79
CA SER A 97 -7.99 11.01 36.01
C SER A 97 -7.71 12.49 35.76
N GLY A 98 -8.36 13.38 36.52
CA GLY A 98 -8.12 14.83 36.44
C GLY A 98 -8.63 15.45 35.14
N GLU A 99 -7.83 16.30 34.52
CA GLU A 99 -8.14 16.97 33.24
C GLU A 99 -8.04 16.01 32.04
N GLY A 100 -7.39 14.85 32.19
CA GLY A 100 -7.29 13.80 31.17
C GLY A 100 -8.37 12.72 31.26
N GLU A 101 -9.46 12.94 32.00
CA GLU A 101 -10.58 12.00 31.97
C GLU A 101 -11.24 11.99 30.59
N ARG A 102 -11.55 10.79 30.10
CA ARG A 102 -12.28 10.56 28.85
C ARG A 102 -13.58 9.82 29.10
N LEU A 103 -14.59 10.13 28.31
CA LEU A 103 -15.85 9.40 28.25
C LEU A 103 -15.85 8.47 27.03
N THR A 104 -16.39 7.28 27.22
CA THR A 104 -16.73 6.35 26.14
C THR A 104 -18.19 5.95 26.29
N VAL A 105 -18.91 5.92 25.17
CA VAL A 105 -20.31 5.48 25.08
C VAL A 105 -20.34 4.29 24.13
N HIS A 106 -20.74 3.14 24.64
CA HIS A 106 -20.86 1.91 23.86
C HIS A 106 -22.33 1.50 23.76
N ALA A 107 -22.80 1.20 22.54
CA ALA A 107 -24.13 0.71 22.28
C ALA A 107 -24.11 -0.79 21.98
N VAL A 108 -24.99 -1.55 22.65
CA VAL A 108 -25.33 -2.93 22.28
C VAL A 108 -26.67 -2.88 21.55
N LEU A 109 -26.70 -3.45 20.33
CA LEU A 109 -27.88 -3.45 19.46
C LEU A 109 -28.35 -4.90 19.20
N PRO A 110 -29.66 -5.12 18.95
CA PRO A 110 -30.16 -6.41 18.50
C PRO A 110 -29.71 -6.70 17.05
N GLU A 111 -29.66 -7.98 16.66
CA GLU A 111 -29.10 -8.43 15.37
C GLU A 111 -29.79 -7.84 14.13
N ASN A 112 -31.06 -7.45 14.26
CA ASN A 112 -31.87 -6.87 13.19
C ASN A 112 -31.80 -5.33 13.12
N ALA A 113 -31.03 -4.68 13.99
CA ALA A 113 -30.85 -3.24 13.97
C ALA A 113 -29.97 -2.80 12.79
N ASP A 114 -30.34 -1.68 12.16
CA ASP A 114 -29.45 -0.95 11.26
C ASP A 114 -28.62 0.07 12.07
N ASP A 115 -29.28 0.94 12.84
CA ASP A 115 -28.64 1.91 13.73
C ASP A 115 -29.52 2.40 14.89
N VAL A 116 -28.89 2.94 15.94
CA VAL A 116 -29.52 3.63 17.08
C VAL A 116 -28.97 5.06 17.14
N ARG A 117 -29.84 6.06 17.30
CA ARG A 117 -29.46 7.47 17.42
C ARG A 117 -29.75 8.03 18.80
N LEU A 118 -28.73 8.62 19.41
CA LEU A 118 -28.77 9.27 20.71
C LEU A 118 -28.54 10.77 20.53
N HIS A 119 -29.40 11.58 21.14
CA HIS A 119 -29.28 13.04 21.12
C HIS A 119 -28.16 13.51 22.07
N TYR A 120 -27.41 14.52 21.64
CA TYR A 120 -26.46 15.22 22.49
C TYR A 120 -26.58 16.73 22.32
N GLU A 121 -26.26 17.43 23.40
CA GLU A 121 -26.23 18.89 23.47
C GLU A 121 -24.88 19.36 24.00
N ILE A 122 -24.41 20.45 23.42
CA ILE A 122 -23.20 21.13 23.86
C ILE A 122 -23.61 22.25 24.82
N MET A 123 -22.91 22.38 25.93
CA MET A 123 -23.23 23.37 26.96
C MET A 123 -23.19 24.79 26.41
N SER A 124 -24.10 25.64 26.90
CA SER A 124 -24.09 27.07 26.59
C SER A 124 -22.76 27.71 27.02
N GLY A 125 -22.05 28.31 26.07
CA GLY A 125 -20.74 28.93 26.29
C GLY A 125 -19.54 28.11 25.80
N ALA A 126 -19.75 26.92 25.24
CA ALA A 126 -18.76 26.23 24.42
C ALA A 126 -18.82 26.72 22.96
N ALA A 127 -17.68 26.81 22.29
CA ALA A 127 -17.60 27.13 20.86
C ALA A 127 -17.27 25.87 20.06
N VAL A 128 -18.04 25.58 19.01
CA VAL A 128 -17.68 24.53 18.05
C VAL A 128 -16.56 25.06 17.15
N VAL A 129 -15.40 24.43 17.22
CA VAL A 129 -14.20 24.82 16.47
C VAL A 129 -14.17 24.14 15.10
N SER A 130 -14.51 22.85 15.08
CA SER A 130 -14.67 22.06 13.86
C SER A 130 -15.78 21.04 14.07
N GLU A 131 -16.49 20.72 13.00
CA GLU A 131 -17.55 19.72 12.98
C GLU A 131 -17.50 19.01 11.62
N THR A 132 -17.33 17.70 11.66
CA THR A 132 -17.44 16.78 10.53
C THR A 132 -18.52 15.75 10.86
N ASP A 133 -18.77 14.83 9.94
CA ASP A 133 -19.68 13.70 10.14
C ASP A 133 -19.14 12.64 11.12
N THR A 134 -17.90 12.79 11.62
CA THR A 134 -17.26 11.82 12.53
C THR A 134 -16.60 12.48 13.75
N HIS A 135 -16.34 13.79 13.69
CA HIS A 135 -15.62 14.52 14.73
C HIS A 135 -16.31 15.86 15.04
N VAL A 136 -16.37 16.22 16.33
CA VAL A 136 -16.73 17.57 16.78
C VAL A 136 -15.69 18.06 17.77
N GLN A 137 -15.02 19.17 17.47
CA GLN A 137 -14.10 19.82 18.40
C GLN A 137 -14.77 21.00 19.08
N LEU A 138 -14.65 21.04 20.41
CA LEU A 138 -15.27 22.04 21.26
C LEU A 138 -14.20 22.83 22.00
N ASP A 139 -14.31 24.15 22.02
CA ASP A 139 -13.55 25.02 22.91
C ASP A 139 -14.41 25.36 24.12
N ILE A 140 -13.96 24.94 25.30
CA ILE A 140 -14.67 25.08 26.56
C ILE A 140 -13.71 25.67 27.58
N ARG A 141 -13.91 26.95 27.94
CA ARG A 141 -13.12 27.65 28.96
C ARG A 141 -11.60 27.54 28.72
N ASN A 142 -11.16 27.75 27.49
CA ASN A 142 -9.77 27.64 27.02
C ASN A 142 -9.19 26.21 27.07
N SER A 143 -10.04 25.19 27.21
CA SER A 143 -9.69 23.79 27.01
C SER A 143 -10.39 23.28 25.76
N ARG A 144 -9.64 22.64 24.86
CA ARG A 144 -10.24 22.01 23.68
C ARG A 144 -10.61 20.57 24.02
N TRP A 145 -11.73 20.11 23.50
CA TRP A 145 -12.25 18.76 23.65
C TRP A 145 -12.61 18.22 22.27
N GLU A 146 -12.54 16.90 22.11
CA GLU A 146 -12.86 16.21 20.86
C GLU A 146 -13.90 15.13 21.13
N PHE A 147 -14.98 15.16 20.36
CA PHE A 147 -16.02 14.14 20.29
C PHE A 147 -15.86 13.36 18.99
N GLU A 148 -15.69 12.05 19.07
CA GLU A 148 -15.47 11.16 17.94
C GLU A 148 -16.51 10.04 17.93
N ALA A 149 -17.10 9.76 16.77
CA ALA A 149 -17.98 8.63 16.53
C ALA A 149 -18.02 8.25 15.03
N ALA A 150 -18.58 7.08 14.71
CA ALA A 150 -18.70 6.63 13.32
C ALA A 150 -19.67 7.49 12.46
N GLU A 151 -20.66 8.13 13.08
CA GLU A 151 -21.55 9.08 12.42
C GLU A 151 -22.14 10.06 13.45
N ILE A 152 -21.91 11.35 13.21
CA ILE A 152 -22.39 12.50 13.98
C ILE A 152 -23.16 13.41 13.03
N SER A 153 -24.41 13.72 13.34
CA SER A 153 -25.21 14.61 12.51
C SER A 153 -26.38 15.22 13.27
N GLY A 154 -26.60 16.53 13.09
CA GLY A 154 -27.80 17.22 13.55
C GLY A 154 -28.06 17.11 15.06
N GLY A 155 -27.01 17.15 15.88
CA GLY A 155 -27.12 16.98 17.34
C GLY A 155 -27.36 15.54 17.79
N THR A 156 -27.16 14.56 16.91
CA THR A 156 -27.27 13.14 17.24
C THR A 156 -25.99 12.38 16.91
N VAL A 157 -25.70 11.36 17.71
CA VAL A 157 -24.68 10.35 17.41
C VAL A 157 -25.37 9.03 17.05
N SER A 158 -24.88 8.39 16.00
CA SER A 158 -25.42 7.14 15.45
C SER A 158 -24.49 5.97 15.78
N PHE A 159 -25.08 4.87 16.26
CA PHE A 159 -24.41 3.61 16.56
C PHE A 159 -25.00 2.50 15.70
N GLY A 160 -24.19 1.73 14.99
CA GLY A 160 -24.68 0.68 14.08
C GLY A 160 -23.54 -0.08 13.42
N GLY A 161 -23.78 -0.60 12.21
CA GLY A 161 -22.79 -1.40 11.48
C GLY A 161 -21.47 -0.68 11.17
N ARG A 162 -21.46 0.66 11.16
CA ARG A 162 -20.25 1.48 10.95
C ARG A 162 -19.43 1.71 12.23
N GLY A 163 -20.01 1.44 13.39
CA GLY A 163 -19.35 1.59 14.70
C GLY A 163 -20.36 1.65 15.83
N THR A 164 -20.03 1.04 16.96
CA THR A 164 -20.89 0.97 18.16
C THR A 164 -20.33 1.75 19.35
N VAL A 165 -19.25 2.51 19.13
CA VAL A 165 -18.56 3.30 20.16
C VAL A 165 -18.47 4.75 19.74
N ALA A 166 -18.68 5.64 20.70
CA ALA A 166 -18.35 7.05 20.61
C ALA A 166 -17.44 7.43 21.79
N SER A 167 -16.56 8.41 21.60
CA SER A 167 -15.64 8.85 22.65
C SER A 167 -15.52 10.37 22.72
N TYR A 168 -15.32 10.88 23.94
CA TYR A 168 -15.15 12.31 24.19
C TYR A 168 -14.02 12.56 25.18
N SER A 169 -13.01 13.33 24.77
CA SER A 169 -11.79 13.53 25.55
C SER A 169 -11.18 14.91 25.37
N TYR A 170 -10.29 15.27 26.29
CA TYR A 170 -9.48 16.48 26.18
C TYR A 170 -8.64 16.43 24.90
N TYR A 171 -8.70 17.50 24.11
CA TYR A 171 -7.91 17.67 22.90
C TYR A 171 -6.66 18.49 23.23
N ASP A 172 -5.51 17.83 23.16
CA ASP A 172 -4.21 18.45 23.30
C ASP A 172 -3.58 18.60 21.91
N ALA A 173 -3.53 19.83 21.39
CA ALA A 173 -2.94 20.11 20.10
C ALA A 173 -1.45 19.73 20.01
N THR A 174 -0.75 19.62 21.15
CA THR A 174 0.64 19.16 21.22
C THR A 174 0.78 17.64 21.15
N LYS A 175 -0.33 16.90 21.34
CA LYS A 175 -0.43 15.45 21.15
C LYS A 175 -1.00 15.05 19.79
N LYS A 176 -1.40 16.02 18.94
CA LYS A 176 -1.79 15.69 17.57
C LYS A 176 -0.57 15.09 16.88
N PHE A 177 -0.77 13.92 16.28
CA PHE A 177 0.28 13.25 15.55
C PHE A 177 0.86 14.16 14.46
N SER A 178 2.19 14.17 14.35
CA SER A 178 2.89 14.86 13.27
C SER A 178 4.18 14.10 12.96
N PHE A 179 4.53 14.01 11.68
CA PHE A 179 5.74 13.33 11.25
C PHE A 179 7.02 14.05 11.71
N GLU A 180 6.96 15.37 11.91
CA GLU A 180 8.06 16.17 12.46
C GLU A 180 8.42 15.71 13.88
N ASN A 181 7.42 15.37 14.69
CA ASN A 181 7.65 14.89 16.05
C ASN A 181 8.26 13.48 16.05
N THR A 182 7.73 12.57 15.23
CA THR A 182 8.24 11.19 15.17
C THR A 182 9.59 11.08 14.47
N SER A 183 9.97 12.06 13.64
CA SER A 183 11.28 12.11 12.95
C SER A 183 12.50 12.13 13.88
N ARG A 184 12.27 12.38 15.17
CA ARG A 184 13.28 12.45 16.24
C ARG A 184 13.43 11.14 17.02
N PHE A 185 12.55 10.16 16.81
CA PHE A 185 12.65 8.86 17.48
C PHE A 185 13.90 8.12 17.02
N ALA A 186 14.46 7.27 17.89
CA ALA A 186 15.56 6.40 17.49
C ALA A 186 15.13 5.43 16.37
N SER A 187 13.86 4.99 16.40
CA SER A 187 13.24 4.17 15.35
C SER A 187 13.09 4.89 14.00
N ALA A 188 13.33 6.20 13.92
CA ALA A 188 13.27 6.97 12.68
C ALA A 188 14.59 6.99 11.89
N GLU A 189 15.65 6.37 12.42
CA GLU A 189 16.94 6.32 11.74
C GLU A 189 16.94 5.34 10.55
N ARG A 190 17.61 5.74 9.46
CA ARG A 190 17.79 4.90 8.27
C ARG A 190 18.52 3.59 8.57
N SER A 191 19.45 3.59 9.53
CA SER A 191 20.19 2.42 10.02
C SER A 191 19.24 1.37 10.62
N VAL A 192 18.29 1.80 11.46
CA VAL A 192 17.27 0.95 12.08
C VAL A 192 16.34 0.40 11.00
N TYR A 193 15.82 1.25 10.11
CA TYR A 193 15.02 0.82 8.96
C TYR A 193 15.73 -0.26 8.13
N SER A 194 16.99 -0.02 7.76
CA SER A 194 17.77 -0.97 6.95
C SER A 194 17.97 -2.31 7.66
N THR A 195 18.15 -2.28 8.99
CA THR A 195 18.27 -3.49 9.82
C THR A 195 16.97 -4.26 9.89
N THR A 196 15.83 -3.57 10.01
CA THR A 196 14.49 -4.18 9.97
C THR A 196 14.24 -4.87 8.64
N ILE A 197 14.51 -4.21 7.51
CA ILE A 197 14.34 -4.81 6.18
C ILE A 197 15.28 -6.01 5.97
N ALA A 198 16.54 -5.91 6.42
CA ALA A 198 17.48 -7.03 6.34
C ALA A 198 17.01 -8.25 7.16
N SER A 199 16.48 -8.00 8.37
CA SER A 199 15.93 -9.03 9.25
C SER A 199 14.68 -9.67 8.65
N PHE A 200 13.77 -8.85 8.11
CA PHE A 200 12.59 -9.32 7.38
C PHE A 200 12.96 -10.24 6.21
N LYS A 201 13.92 -9.86 5.36
CA LYS A 201 14.42 -10.70 4.26
C LYS A 201 15.00 -12.03 4.76
N GLN A 202 15.72 -12.01 5.88
CA GLN A 202 16.24 -13.22 6.50
C GLN A 202 15.12 -14.12 7.02
N ASN A 203 14.09 -13.55 7.65
CA ASN A 203 12.95 -14.30 8.19
C ASN A 203 12.18 -14.99 7.06
N LEU A 204 11.96 -14.32 5.92
CA LEU A 204 11.38 -14.93 4.72
C LEU A 204 12.18 -16.15 4.25
N ILE A 205 13.51 -16.02 4.12
CA ILE A 205 14.39 -17.12 3.68
C ILE A 205 14.32 -18.29 4.67
N THR A 206 14.35 -18.01 5.97
CA THR A 206 14.26 -19.03 7.01
C THR A 206 12.90 -19.73 6.99
N ALA A 207 11.79 -18.98 6.90
CA ALA A 207 10.42 -19.53 6.92
C ALA A 207 10.11 -20.42 5.70
N PHE A 208 10.74 -20.14 4.56
CA PHE A 208 10.64 -20.97 3.35
C PHE A 208 11.34 -22.33 3.49
N THR A 209 12.34 -22.43 4.38
CA THR A 209 13.13 -23.66 4.52
C THR A 209 12.24 -24.81 4.98
N SER A 210 12.29 -25.94 4.25
CA SER A 210 11.51 -27.16 4.51
C SER A 210 10.02 -27.14 4.12
N GLN A 211 9.54 -26.10 3.46
CA GLN A 211 8.17 -26.09 2.92
C GLN A 211 8.05 -26.98 1.68
N GLN A 212 6.98 -27.77 1.61
CA GLN A 212 6.70 -28.66 0.47
C GLN A 212 5.54 -28.16 -0.40
N ASP A 213 4.52 -27.58 0.24
CA ASP A 213 3.37 -26.97 -0.42
C ASP A 213 3.50 -25.45 -0.31
N ILE A 214 3.81 -24.82 -1.44
CA ILE A 214 4.04 -23.38 -1.53
C ILE A 214 3.17 -22.77 -2.62
N THR A 215 2.81 -21.51 -2.43
CA THR A 215 2.19 -20.65 -3.42
C THR A 215 3.24 -20.04 -4.35
N GLU A 216 2.78 -19.48 -5.47
CA GLU A 216 3.66 -18.81 -6.43
C GLU A 216 4.33 -17.56 -5.84
N GLN A 217 3.58 -16.77 -5.06
CA GLN A 217 4.12 -15.59 -4.39
C GLN A 217 5.25 -15.96 -3.42
N GLU A 218 5.11 -17.05 -2.66
CA GLU A 218 6.14 -17.53 -1.73
C GLU A 218 7.39 -18.00 -2.48
N ALA A 219 7.23 -18.74 -3.58
CA ALA A 219 8.34 -19.16 -4.42
C ALA A 219 9.11 -17.95 -4.99
N VAL A 220 8.39 -16.97 -5.50
CA VAL A 220 8.98 -15.80 -6.18
C VAL A 220 9.67 -14.87 -5.19
N SER A 221 9.02 -14.54 -4.06
CA SER A 221 9.64 -13.73 -3.01
C SER A 221 10.91 -14.39 -2.45
N PHE A 222 10.89 -15.71 -2.25
CA PHE A 222 12.07 -16.46 -1.80
C PHE A 222 13.21 -16.45 -2.83
N VAL A 223 12.90 -16.74 -4.11
CA VAL A 223 13.92 -16.75 -5.16
C VAL A 223 14.54 -15.37 -5.31
N ALA A 224 13.74 -14.31 -5.32
CA ALA A 224 14.24 -12.93 -5.36
C ALA A 224 15.18 -12.62 -4.17
N ALA A 225 14.77 -12.96 -2.94
CA ALA A 225 15.56 -12.68 -1.73
C ALA A 225 16.89 -13.44 -1.69
N MET A 226 16.92 -14.68 -2.17
CA MET A 226 18.15 -15.47 -2.26
C MET A 226 19.06 -15.00 -3.41
N SER A 227 18.47 -14.54 -4.51
CA SER A 227 19.21 -14.06 -5.69
C SER A 227 19.97 -12.77 -5.40
N GLU A 228 19.39 -11.86 -4.62
CA GLU A 228 20.06 -10.65 -4.11
C GLU A 228 21.36 -11.00 -3.33
N ARG A 229 21.40 -12.18 -2.70
CA ARG A 229 22.58 -12.68 -1.97
C ARG A 229 23.55 -13.49 -2.84
N GLY A 230 23.38 -13.45 -4.17
CA GLY A 230 24.20 -14.23 -5.12
C GLY A 230 23.89 -15.73 -5.12
N ARG A 231 22.81 -16.18 -4.48
CA ARG A 231 22.45 -17.60 -4.30
C ARG A 231 21.31 -18.05 -5.22
N TYR A 232 21.27 -17.54 -6.45
CA TYR A 232 20.22 -17.84 -7.43
C TYR A 232 20.02 -19.35 -7.64
N ASN A 233 21.08 -20.10 -7.97
CA ASN A 233 20.97 -21.55 -8.22
C ASN A 233 20.48 -22.33 -6.99
N ASP A 234 20.96 -21.97 -5.80
CA ASP A 234 20.49 -22.58 -4.55
C ASP A 234 18.99 -22.34 -4.38
N ALA A 235 18.52 -21.14 -4.70
CA ALA A 235 17.11 -20.78 -4.62
C ALA A 235 16.26 -21.61 -5.59
N ILE A 236 16.65 -21.66 -6.87
CA ILE A 236 15.96 -22.45 -7.90
C ILE A 236 15.89 -23.94 -7.52
N ASN A 237 16.97 -24.46 -6.91
CA ASN A 237 17.03 -25.86 -6.49
C ASN A 237 16.21 -26.14 -5.22
N ALA A 238 16.07 -25.17 -4.32
CA ALA A 238 15.28 -25.28 -3.11
C ALA A 238 13.76 -25.25 -3.37
N VAL A 239 13.31 -24.65 -4.49
CA VAL A 239 11.89 -24.67 -4.85
C VAL A 239 11.44 -26.11 -5.20
N PRO A 240 10.38 -26.63 -4.54
CA PRO A 240 9.89 -27.99 -4.74
C PRO A 240 9.60 -28.32 -6.20
N SER A 241 9.92 -29.55 -6.61
CA SER A 241 9.66 -30.01 -7.97
C SER A 241 8.17 -30.08 -8.32
N SER A 242 7.31 -30.29 -7.31
CA SER A 242 5.84 -30.24 -7.40
C SER A 242 5.36 -28.87 -7.87
N PHE A 243 5.95 -27.78 -7.33
CA PHE A 243 5.68 -26.42 -7.77
C PHE A 243 6.28 -26.15 -9.16
N ARG A 244 7.57 -26.46 -9.37
CA ARG A 244 8.26 -26.19 -10.65
C ARG A 244 7.60 -26.88 -11.84
N ARG A 245 6.99 -28.05 -11.65
CA ARG A 245 6.25 -28.79 -12.70
C ARG A 245 4.74 -28.64 -12.58
N GLY A 246 4.28 -27.85 -11.62
CA GLY A 246 2.87 -27.66 -11.30
C GLY A 246 2.16 -26.84 -12.37
N VAL A 247 0.86 -27.10 -12.52
CA VAL A 247 -0.04 -26.39 -13.45
C VAL A 247 -0.60 -25.08 -12.89
N GLN A 248 -0.34 -24.79 -11.60
CA GLN A 248 -0.85 -23.61 -10.89
C GLN A 248 0.06 -22.38 -11.06
N ARG A 249 1.19 -22.50 -11.76
CA ARG A 249 2.07 -21.38 -12.07
C ARG A 249 1.41 -20.42 -13.04
N THR A 250 1.74 -19.15 -12.90
CA THR A 250 1.33 -18.08 -13.81
C THR A 250 2.57 -17.36 -14.35
N TYR A 251 2.35 -16.23 -15.03
CA TYR A 251 3.41 -15.35 -15.48
C TYR A 251 4.34 -14.93 -14.35
N LEU A 252 3.86 -14.85 -13.10
CA LEU A 252 4.62 -14.32 -11.98
C LEU A 252 5.95 -15.06 -11.80
N SER A 253 5.97 -16.40 -11.83
CA SER A 253 7.20 -17.19 -11.68
C SER A 253 7.92 -17.52 -13.00
N SER A 254 7.38 -17.09 -14.15
CA SER A 254 7.91 -17.42 -15.46
C SER A 254 9.35 -16.97 -15.72
N PRO A 255 9.87 -15.88 -15.12
CA PRO A 255 11.27 -15.50 -15.36
C PRO A 255 12.30 -16.47 -14.80
N TYR A 256 11.91 -17.29 -13.81
CA TYR A 256 12.80 -18.24 -13.15
C TYR A 256 12.70 -19.66 -13.69
N PHE A 257 11.50 -20.05 -14.14
CA PHE A 257 11.17 -21.42 -14.46
C PHE A 257 10.63 -21.51 -15.89
N ASP A 258 10.89 -22.64 -16.54
CA ASP A 258 10.42 -22.93 -17.89
C ASP A 258 8.89 -22.90 -18.02
N SER A 259 8.40 -23.01 -19.26
CA SER A 259 6.99 -22.96 -19.72
C SER A 259 6.48 -21.58 -20.14
N LEU A 260 7.37 -20.74 -20.69
CA LEU A 260 7.05 -19.39 -21.16
C LEU A 260 5.81 -19.34 -22.06
N ALA A 261 5.64 -20.30 -22.98
CA ALA A 261 4.48 -20.32 -23.87
C ALA A 261 3.15 -20.50 -23.12
N THR A 262 3.14 -21.31 -22.06
CA THR A 262 1.97 -21.50 -21.20
C THR A 262 1.75 -20.27 -20.32
N MET A 263 2.81 -19.80 -19.66
CA MET A 263 2.74 -18.69 -18.70
C MET A 263 2.38 -17.36 -19.36
N ASN A 264 2.82 -17.14 -20.60
CA ASN A 264 2.48 -15.96 -21.38
C ASN A 264 0.96 -15.77 -21.56
N ARG A 265 0.18 -16.85 -21.62
CA ARG A 265 -1.29 -16.74 -21.69
C ARG A 265 -1.88 -16.08 -20.45
N SER A 266 -1.33 -16.38 -19.26
CA SER A 266 -1.76 -15.72 -18.02
C SER A 266 -1.30 -14.25 -17.95
N LEU A 267 -0.15 -13.92 -18.56
CA LEU A 267 0.28 -12.52 -18.69
C LEU A 267 -0.64 -11.74 -19.63
N GLU A 268 -1.02 -12.33 -20.78
CA GLU A 268 -1.98 -11.73 -21.72
C GLU A 268 -3.34 -11.49 -21.04
N GLN A 269 -3.79 -12.44 -20.21
CA GLN A 269 -5.00 -12.27 -19.38
C GLN A 269 -4.86 -11.15 -18.36
N GLN A 270 -3.71 -11.06 -17.68
CA GLN A 270 -3.44 -9.98 -16.72
C GLN A 270 -3.44 -8.60 -17.39
N MET A 271 -2.81 -8.47 -18.57
CA MET A 271 -2.80 -7.22 -19.34
C MET A 271 -4.21 -6.81 -19.79
N SER A 272 -5.06 -7.78 -20.16
CA SER A 272 -6.48 -7.53 -20.41
C SER A 272 -7.20 -7.07 -19.13
N GLY A 273 -6.92 -7.70 -18.00
CA GLY A 273 -7.46 -7.32 -16.70
C GLY A 273 -7.10 -5.88 -16.31
N PHE A 274 -5.85 -5.46 -16.52
CA PHE A 274 -5.44 -4.06 -16.30
C PHE A 274 -6.21 -3.08 -17.16
N ARG A 275 -6.41 -3.38 -18.45
CA ARG A 275 -7.24 -2.55 -19.33
C ARG A 275 -8.65 -2.38 -18.78
N ASP A 276 -9.25 -3.48 -18.33
CA ASP A 276 -10.63 -3.47 -17.83
C ASP A 276 -10.73 -2.73 -16.48
N ILE A 277 -9.75 -2.88 -15.59
CA ILE A 277 -9.64 -2.14 -14.32
C ILE A 277 -9.48 -0.64 -14.57
N VAL A 278 -8.59 -0.23 -15.49
CA VAL A 278 -8.43 1.19 -15.85
C VAL A 278 -9.72 1.76 -16.41
N ALA A 279 -10.46 1.00 -17.21
CA ALA A 279 -11.72 1.42 -17.79
C ALA A 279 -12.86 1.56 -16.76
N GLN A 280 -12.82 0.80 -15.65
CA GLN A 280 -13.79 0.92 -14.55
C GLN A 280 -13.66 2.24 -13.79
N ASN A 281 -12.49 2.88 -13.84
CA ASN A 281 -12.27 4.22 -13.30
C ASN A 281 -12.57 4.36 -11.79
N THR A 282 -12.08 3.42 -10.98
CA THR A 282 -12.23 3.41 -9.52
C THR A 282 -10.90 3.70 -8.83
N ILE A 283 -10.94 4.34 -7.65
CA ILE A 283 -9.70 4.61 -6.86
C ILE A 283 -8.95 3.33 -6.50
N ASP A 284 -9.67 2.22 -6.27
CA ASP A 284 -9.05 0.91 -5.98
C ASP A 284 -8.16 0.38 -7.11
N ALA A 285 -8.27 0.93 -8.32
CA ALA A 285 -7.36 0.59 -9.41
C ALA A 285 -5.89 0.85 -9.04
N PHE A 286 -5.61 1.90 -8.25
CA PHE A 286 -4.24 2.23 -7.84
C PHE A 286 -3.62 1.23 -6.86
N ALA A 287 -4.43 0.39 -6.20
CA ALA A 287 -3.94 -0.67 -5.32
C ALA A 287 -3.46 -1.92 -6.09
N VAL A 288 -3.76 -2.00 -7.40
CA VAL A 288 -3.45 -3.18 -8.20
C VAL A 288 -1.98 -3.19 -8.61
N SER A 289 -1.24 -4.21 -8.19
CA SER A 289 0.17 -4.39 -8.57
C SER A 289 0.34 -4.42 -10.09
N GLY A 290 1.30 -3.64 -10.60
CA GLY A 290 1.59 -3.52 -12.03
C GLY A 290 0.67 -2.57 -12.83
N ILE A 291 -0.35 -1.97 -12.21
CA ILE A 291 -1.27 -1.05 -12.91
C ILE A 291 -0.54 0.19 -13.44
N VAL A 292 0.46 0.69 -12.70
CA VAL A 292 1.29 1.83 -13.12
C VAL A 292 2.13 1.48 -14.34
N ASP A 293 2.69 0.28 -14.38
CA ASP A 293 3.43 -0.21 -15.55
C ASP A 293 2.55 -0.24 -16.79
N TYR A 294 1.34 -0.78 -16.66
CA TYR A 294 0.34 -0.76 -17.73
C TYR A 294 0.02 0.67 -18.20
N MET A 295 -0.23 1.60 -17.27
CA MET A 295 -0.49 3.01 -17.62
C MET A 295 0.69 3.66 -18.35
N CYS A 296 1.93 3.35 -17.93
CA CYS A 296 3.15 3.82 -18.59
C CYS A 296 3.38 3.18 -19.98
N MET A 297 2.87 1.97 -20.24
CA MET A 297 2.86 1.36 -21.57
C MET A 297 1.79 1.98 -22.49
N HIS A 298 0.75 2.59 -21.92
CA HIS A 298 -0.37 3.17 -22.65
C HIS A 298 -0.64 4.65 -22.29
N PRO A 299 0.37 5.54 -22.34
CA PRO A 299 0.26 6.90 -21.79
C PRO A 299 -0.68 7.81 -22.59
N ALA A 300 -0.96 7.48 -23.85
CA ALA A 300 -1.90 8.20 -24.71
C ALA A 300 -3.36 7.73 -24.55
N SER A 301 -3.63 6.72 -23.72
CA SER A 301 -4.99 6.19 -23.53
C SER A 301 -5.88 7.19 -22.79
N ASN A 302 -7.07 7.48 -23.34
CA ASN A 302 -8.07 8.31 -22.67
C ASN A 302 -8.49 7.72 -21.32
N ALA A 303 -8.67 6.39 -21.23
CA ALA A 303 -9.06 5.74 -19.98
C ALA A 303 -7.99 5.91 -18.89
N VAL A 304 -6.71 5.85 -19.26
CA VAL A 304 -5.60 6.13 -18.34
C VAL A 304 -5.68 7.57 -17.83
N ARG A 305 -5.86 8.54 -18.74
CA ARG A 305 -5.99 9.95 -18.34
C ARG A 305 -7.20 10.21 -17.45
N THR A 306 -8.33 9.57 -17.72
CA THR A 306 -9.54 9.66 -16.89
C THR A 306 -9.34 9.07 -15.50
N LEU A 307 -8.68 7.91 -15.38
CA LEU A 307 -8.34 7.33 -14.07
C LEU A 307 -7.42 8.25 -13.26
N LEU A 308 -6.40 8.83 -13.90
CA LEU A 308 -5.51 9.77 -13.22
C LEU A 308 -6.23 11.04 -12.78
N SER A 309 -7.13 11.59 -13.60
CA SER A 309 -7.96 12.73 -13.20
C SER A 309 -8.91 12.39 -12.04
N THR A 310 -9.44 11.16 -11.99
CA THR A 310 -10.26 10.67 -10.87
C THR A 310 -9.43 10.58 -9.59
N GLY A 311 -8.22 10.03 -9.67
CA GLY A 311 -7.26 10.02 -8.56
C GLY A 311 -6.84 11.43 -8.12
N ALA A 312 -6.68 12.37 -9.05
CA ALA A 312 -6.30 13.75 -8.75
C ALA A 312 -7.40 14.55 -8.04
N ALA A 313 -8.66 14.14 -8.20
CA ALA A 313 -9.84 14.81 -7.65
C ALA A 313 -10.29 14.25 -6.28
N VAL A 314 -9.52 13.35 -5.67
CA VAL A 314 -9.86 12.79 -4.35
C VAL A 314 -9.85 13.86 -3.26
N GLY A 315 -10.83 13.81 -2.37
CA GLY A 315 -10.84 14.55 -1.11
C GLY A 315 -10.56 13.63 0.08
N ALA A 316 -10.04 14.17 1.19
CA ALA A 316 -9.67 13.38 2.37
C ALA A 316 -10.82 12.51 2.93
N ASN A 317 -12.06 13.01 2.87
CA ASN A 317 -13.25 12.29 3.34
C ASN A 317 -13.82 11.29 2.30
N SER A 318 -13.25 11.22 1.10
CA SER A 318 -13.74 10.37 0.00
C SER A 318 -12.94 9.08 -0.21
N ILE A 319 -11.83 8.93 0.53
CA ILE A 319 -10.90 7.79 0.39
C ILE A 319 -10.56 7.20 1.75
N THR A 320 -10.20 5.92 1.74
CA THR A 320 -9.61 5.24 2.90
C THR A 320 -8.12 5.53 3.04
N VAL A 321 -7.54 5.23 4.20
CA VAL A 321 -6.08 5.36 4.41
C VAL A 321 -5.28 4.47 3.44
N SER A 322 -5.77 3.26 3.14
CA SER A 322 -5.13 2.36 2.15
C SER A 322 -5.22 2.90 0.72
N GLN A 323 -6.35 3.52 0.35
CA GLN A 323 -6.51 4.17 -0.94
C GLN A 323 -5.57 5.38 -1.07
N ALA A 324 -5.42 6.18 -0.01
CA ALA A 324 -4.46 7.28 0.03
C ALA A 324 -3.02 6.78 -0.21
N ALA A 325 -2.61 5.70 0.46
CA ALA A 325 -1.29 5.09 0.26
C ALA A 325 -1.10 4.54 -1.17
N SER A 326 -2.15 3.98 -1.77
CA SER A 326 -2.12 3.45 -3.13
C SER A 326 -1.96 4.56 -4.18
N VAL A 327 -2.70 5.68 -4.02
CA VAL A 327 -2.57 6.86 -4.89
C VAL A 327 -1.18 7.49 -4.76
N LEU A 328 -0.67 7.62 -3.53
CA LEU A 328 0.67 8.15 -3.27
C LEU A 328 1.76 7.25 -3.88
N SER A 329 1.65 5.94 -3.68
CA SER A 329 2.54 4.93 -4.29
C SER A 329 2.53 4.98 -5.81
N ALA A 330 1.38 5.23 -6.42
CA ALA A 330 1.25 5.37 -7.86
C ALA A 330 1.92 6.65 -8.35
N TYR A 331 1.71 7.78 -7.67
CA TYR A 331 2.38 9.04 -7.96
C TYR A 331 3.91 8.89 -7.95
N ASP A 332 4.49 8.27 -6.92
CA ASP A 332 5.93 8.04 -6.82
C ASP A 332 6.45 7.12 -7.94
N SER A 333 5.68 6.10 -8.28
CA SER A 333 6.02 5.19 -9.38
C SER A 333 6.00 5.92 -10.73
N PHE A 334 5.09 6.86 -10.92
CA PHE A 334 5.06 7.72 -12.11
C PHE A 334 6.22 8.71 -12.12
N LEU A 335 6.62 9.31 -10.99
CA LEU A 335 7.79 10.20 -10.97
C LEU A 335 9.04 9.51 -11.52
N ALA A 336 9.22 8.21 -11.24
CA ALA A 336 10.33 7.42 -11.75
C ALA A 336 10.18 7.00 -13.23
N LYS A 337 8.94 6.78 -13.72
CA LYS A 337 8.69 6.13 -15.02
C LYS A 337 8.11 7.05 -16.10
N ASN A 338 7.31 8.04 -15.72
CA ASN A 338 6.62 8.95 -16.62
C ASN A 338 6.18 10.25 -15.91
N ALA A 339 6.98 11.31 -16.03
CA ALA A 339 6.73 12.59 -15.38
C ALA A 339 5.44 13.29 -15.83
N GLU A 340 4.98 13.06 -17.07
CA GLU A 340 3.72 13.63 -17.56
C GLU A 340 2.54 13.05 -16.77
N LEU A 341 2.48 11.72 -16.62
CA LEU A 341 1.41 11.07 -15.85
C LEU A 341 1.50 11.42 -14.36
N ALA A 342 2.71 11.56 -13.81
CA ALA A 342 2.92 11.99 -12.42
C ALA A 342 2.31 13.38 -12.16
N SER A 343 2.48 14.32 -13.10
CA SER A 343 1.97 15.69 -12.96
C SER A 343 0.44 15.76 -12.84
N ILE A 344 -0.28 14.81 -13.46
CA ILE A 344 -1.74 14.74 -13.37
C ILE A 344 -2.17 14.37 -11.95
N LEU A 345 -1.46 13.43 -11.31
CA LEU A 345 -1.81 12.90 -9.99
C LEU A 345 -1.26 13.76 -8.83
N HIS A 346 -0.30 14.63 -9.11
CA HIS A 346 0.36 15.50 -8.12
C HIS A 346 -0.59 16.22 -7.14
N PRO A 347 -1.75 16.79 -7.58
CA PRO A 347 -2.67 17.48 -6.66
C PRO A 347 -3.21 16.60 -5.51
N ALA A 348 -3.24 15.28 -5.68
CA ALA A 348 -3.72 14.35 -4.65
C ALA A 348 -2.69 14.07 -3.55
N ALA A 349 -1.41 14.37 -3.76
CA ALA A 349 -0.34 13.96 -2.85
C ALA A 349 -0.56 14.50 -1.43
N GLN A 350 -0.82 15.81 -1.28
CA GLN A 350 -1.04 16.41 0.03
C GLN A 350 -2.30 15.86 0.71
N VAL A 351 -3.39 15.68 -0.05
CA VAL A 351 -4.63 15.09 0.48
C VAL A 351 -4.40 13.68 1.03
N CYS A 352 -3.59 12.87 0.33
CA CYS A 352 -3.24 11.53 0.78
C CYS A 352 -2.39 11.56 2.06
N ILE A 353 -1.42 12.48 2.13
CA ILE A 353 -0.56 12.65 3.31
C ILE A 353 -1.38 13.10 4.52
N ASP A 354 -2.28 14.06 4.34
CA ASP A 354 -3.16 14.55 5.41
C ASP A 354 -4.04 13.40 5.93
N LYS A 355 -4.66 12.63 5.03
CA LYS A 355 -5.47 11.44 5.40
C LYS A 355 -4.67 10.39 6.17
N ILE A 356 -3.43 10.12 5.76
CA ILE A 356 -2.55 9.18 6.47
C ILE A 356 -2.16 9.74 7.85
N THR A 357 -1.85 11.04 7.92
CA THR A 357 -1.46 11.72 9.15
C THR A 357 -2.58 11.68 10.18
N GLU A 358 -3.82 11.92 9.77
CA GLU A 358 -5.01 11.87 10.63
C GLU A 358 -5.27 10.47 11.20
N ALA A 359 -4.92 9.41 10.47
CA ALA A 359 -5.08 8.04 10.91
C ALA A 359 -3.97 7.54 11.83
N CYS A 360 -2.88 8.30 11.98
CA CYS A 360 -1.72 7.89 12.74
C CYS A 360 -1.78 8.38 14.20
N SER A 361 -1.25 7.57 15.10
CA SER A 361 -0.95 7.96 16.48
C SER A 361 0.42 7.43 16.88
N ALA A 362 1.10 8.12 17.79
CA ALA A 362 2.44 7.74 18.24
C ALA A 362 2.49 7.52 19.76
N GLU A 363 3.02 6.38 20.18
CA GLU A 363 3.28 6.05 21.58
C GLU A 363 4.52 5.16 21.68
N ASN A 364 5.39 5.41 22.67
CA ASN A 364 6.58 4.59 22.95
C ASN A 364 7.48 4.37 21.71
N GLU A 365 7.74 5.43 20.94
CA GLU A 365 8.50 5.41 19.68
C GLU A 365 7.93 4.49 18.57
N LYS A 366 6.67 4.09 18.69
CA LYS A 366 5.93 3.34 17.68
C LYS A 366 4.81 4.20 17.10
N ILE A 367 4.51 3.98 15.83
CA ILE A 367 3.34 4.55 15.17
C ILE A 367 2.32 3.43 14.99
N THR A 368 1.09 3.69 15.42
CA THR A 368 -0.07 2.86 15.09
C THR A 368 -0.99 3.62 14.13
N ILE A 369 -1.75 2.88 13.34
CA ILE A 369 -2.61 3.45 12.31
C ILE A 369 -3.99 2.83 12.49
N SER A 370 -5.00 3.68 12.63
CA SER A 370 -6.38 3.26 12.79
C SER A 370 -7.30 4.05 11.88
N GLU A 371 -8.31 3.36 11.34
CA GLU A 371 -9.38 3.96 10.56
C GLU A 371 -10.72 3.43 11.07
N ASN A 372 -11.70 4.31 11.27
CA ASN A 372 -13.03 3.96 11.79
C ASN A 372 -12.99 3.14 13.09
N GLY A 373 -12.07 3.48 14.00
CA GLY A 373 -11.89 2.80 15.29
C GLY A 373 -11.23 1.42 15.23
N ALA A 374 -10.75 0.97 14.06
CA ALA A 374 -10.05 -0.29 13.89
C ALA A 374 -8.60 -0.07 13.44
N PHE A 375 -7.66 -0.86 13.97
CA PHE A 375 -6.29 -0.87 13.49
C PHE A 375 -6.19 -1.48 12.10
N VAL A 376 -5.34 -0.91 11.26
CA VAL A 376 -5.04 -1.49 9.94
C VAL A 376 -4.23 -2.78 10.08
N SER A 377 -4.32 -3.66 9.08
CA SER A 377 -3.49 -4.86 9.03
C SER A 377 -2.01 -4.53 8.82
N VAL A 378 -1.12 -5.49 9.13
CA VAL A 378 0.34 -5.37 8.89
C VAL A 378 0.65 -5.07 7.41
N ILE A 379 -0.09 -5.67 6.48
CA ILE A 379 0.09 -5.44 5.04
C ILE A 379 -0.24 -3.99 4.69
N GLN A 380 -1.40 -3.49 5.13
CA GLN A 380 -1.81 -2.11 4.90
C GLN A 380 -0.84 -1.12 5.55
N ALA A 381 -0.38 -1.39 6.78
CA ALA A 381 0.63 -0.55 7.43
C ALA A 381 1.95 -0.52 6.66
N ALA A 382 2.37 -1.65 6.08
CA ALA A 382 3.57 -1.71 5.24
C ALA A 382 3.40 -0.91 3.94
N GLU A 383 2.24 -1.00 3.28
CA GLU A 383 1.91 -0.20 2.09
C GLU A 383 1.94 1.30 2.40
N ILE A 384 1.35 1.71 3.53
CA ILE A 384 1.35 3.10 3.99
C ILE A 384 2.77 3.57 4.31
N GLY A 385 3.51 2.79 5.10
CA GLY A 385 4.88 3.11 5.49
C GLY A 385 5.80 3.25 4.29
N ASP A 386 5.74 2.30 3.35
CA ASP A 386 6.53 2.32 2.11
C ASP A 386 6.17 3.51 1.20
N ALA A 387 4.88 3.83 1.06
CA ALA A 387 4.43 4.99 0.30
C ALA A 387 5.03 6.30 0.87
N LEU A 388 5.05 6.47 2.19
CA LEU A 388 5.67 7.65 2.82
C LEU A 388 7.19 7.68 2.65
N VAL A 389 7.87 6.53 2.75
CA VAL A 389 9.32 6.46 2.51
C VAL A 389 9.65 6.93 1.09
N ARG A 390 8.92 6.41 0.08
CA ARG A 390 9.15 6.76 -1.32
C ARG A 390 8.83 8.22 -1.60
N TYR A 391 7.66 8.70 -1.16
CA TYR A 391 7.27 10.08 -1.35
C TYR A 391 8.22 11.06 -0.66
N GLY A 392 8.54 10.82 0.62
CA GLY A 392 9.42 11.69 1.38
C GLY A 392 10.81 11.79 0.77
N ARG A 393 11.33 10.67 0.24
CA ARG A 393 12.61 10.67 -0.49
C ARG A 393 12.54 11.43 -1.82
N ALA A 394 11.48 11.23 -2.59
CA ALA A 394 11.33 11.85 -3.91
C ALA A 394 11.06 13.36 -3.82
N SER A 395 10.33 13.81 -2.80
CA SER A 395 9.98 15.22 -2.56
C SER A 395 11.01 15.98 -1.72
N GLY A 396 11.91 15.27 -1.02
CA GLY A 396 12.87 15.87 -0.07
C GLY A 396 12.28 16.13 1.32
N GLU A 397 11.06 15.67 1.60
CA GLU A 397 10.39 15.81 2.90
C GLU A 397 10.90 14.76 3.90
N VAL A 398 12.02 15.08 4.55
CA VAL A 398 12.73 14.19 5.48
C VAL A 398 11.84 13.70 6.63
N ALA A 399 10.93 14.53 7.14
CA ALA A 399 10.03 14.13 8.21
C ALA A 399 9.08 13.01 7.78
N ILE A 400 8.55 13.09 6.55
CA ILE A 400 7.66 12.07 5.97
C ILE A 400 8.43 10.78 5.70
N GLU A 401 9.62 10.86 5.10
CA GLU A 401 10.47 9.68 4.86
C GLU A 401 10.73 8.92 6.17
N ARG A 402 11.12 9.67 7.21
CA ARG A 402 11.38 9.14 8.55
C ARG A 402 10.12 8.61 9.23
N GLY A 403 8.97 9.24 9.02
CA GLY A 403 7.68 8.72 9.45
C GLY A 403 7.40 7.33 8.89
N GLY A 404 7.66 7.14 7.60
CA GLY A 404 7.58 5.84 6.94
C GLY A 404 8.52 4.80 7.56
N TYR A 405 9.75 5.18 7.90
CA TYR A 405 10.69 4.30 8.64
C TYR A 405 10.12 3.85 9.99
N VAL A 406 9.55 4.77 10.77
CA VAL A 406 8.97 4.44 12.08
C VAL A 406 7.77 3.49 11.93
N ILE A 407 6.89 3.70 10.94
CA ILE A 407 5.76 2.79 10.66
C ILE A 407 6.28 1.38 10.34
N LEU A 408 7.22 1.26 9.40
CA LEU A 408 7.76 -0.04 9.00
C LEU A 408 8.49 -0.72 10.17
N ASN A 409 9.24 0.04 10.98
CA ASN A 409 9.87 -0.48 12.19
C ASN A 409 8.84 -0.91 13.25
N SER A 410 7.69 -0.23 13.34
CA SER A 410 6.64 -0.56 14.32
C SER A 410 5.93 -1.87 13.96
N TYR A 411 5.60 -2.07 12.68
CA TYR A 411 4.80 -3.21 12.22
C TYR A 411 5.64 -4.42 11.79
N LEU A 412 6.92 -4.25 11.44
CA LEU A 412 7.79 -5.37 11.03
C LEU A 412 8.76 -5.86 12.12
N ALA A 413 8.77 -5.21 13.29
CA ALA A 413 9.62 -5.59 14.43
C ALA A 413 9.51 -7.08 14.79
N GLU A 414 8.31 -7.64 14.71
CA GLU A 414 8.00 -9.03 15.05
C GLU A 414 7.91 -9.94 13.82
N SER A 415 8.52 -9.56 12.68
CA SER A 415 8.44 -10.34 11.44
C SER A 415 8.92 -11.79 11.56
N ALA A 416 9.71 -12.13 12.58
CA ALA A 416 10.10 -13.52 12.87
C ALA A 416 8.91 -14.40 13.29
N SER A 417 7.80 -13.80 13.75
CA SER A 417 6.56 -14.49 14.13
C SER A 417 5.57 -14.66 12.97
N PHE A 418 5.81 -14.01 11.84
CA PHE A 418 4.90 -14.04 10.69
C PHE A 418 4.99 -15.38 9.97
N ASP A 419 3.85 -15.85 9.45
CA ASP A 419 3.84 -17.00 8.57
C ASP A 419 4.46 -16.67 7.21
N LEU A 420 4.85 -17.71 6.47
CA LEU A 420 5.49 -17.56 5.17
C LEU A 420 4.61 -16.77 4.18
N ARG A 421 3.30 -16.98 4.23
CA ARG A 421 2.34 -16.30 3.35
C ARG A 421 2.34 -14.79 3.57
N THR A 422 2.35 -14.35 4.82
CA THR A 422 2.41 -12.94 5.20
C THR A 422 3.75 -12.34 4.79
N LEU A 423 4.87 -13.02 5.08
CA LEU A 423 6.21 -12.59 4.66
C LEU A 423 6.32 -12.45 3.14
N ALA A 424 5.79 -13.41 2.40
CA ALA A 424 5.82 -13.40 0.94
C ALA A 424 4.95 -12.28 0.34
N SER A 425 3.83 -11.95 0.98
CA SER A 425 2.93 -10.85 0.58
C SER A 425 3.55 -9.48 0.86
N LEU A 426 4.28 -9.34 1.96
CA LEU A 426 4.98 -8.10 2.34
C LEU A 426 6.22 -7.83 1.46
N TYR A 427 6.85 -8.87 0.92
CA TYR A 427 8.11 -8.75 0.19
C TYR A 427 8.07 -7.78 -0.99
N PRO A 428 7.12 -7.87 -1.95
CA PRO A 428 7.06 -6.91 -3.06
C PRO A 428 6.68 -5.49 -2.65
N ILE A 429 6.15 -5.30 -1.42
CA ILE A 429 5.83 -3.97 -0.89
C ILE A 429 7.11 -3.32 -0.36
N VAL A 430 7.86 -4.00 0.52
CA VAL A 430 8.98 -3.39 1.26
C VAL A 430 10.37 -3.65 0.66
N VAL A 431 10.46 -4.51 -0.36
CA VAL A 431 11.69 -4.84 -1.10
C VAL A 431 11.45 -4.74 -2.61
N HIS A 432 10.95 -3.58 -3.04
CA HIS A 432 10.57 -3.32 -4.43
C HIS A 432 11.77 -2.93 -5.32
N ASP A 433 12.95 -2.68 -4.75
CA ASP A 433 14.18 -2.30 -5.45
C ASP A 433 15.06 -3.51 -5.84
N ASN A 434 14.67 -4.73 -5.43
CA ASN A 434 15.37 -5.94 -5.85
C ASN A 434 14.99 -6.30 -7.29
N PRO A 435 15.89 -6.13 -8.28
CA PRO A 435 15.56 -6.40 -9.67
C PRO A 435 15.38 -7.89 -9.98
N TYR A 436 15.83 -8.77 -9.08
CA TYR A 436 15.57 -10.19 -9.23
C TYR A 436 14.10 -10.53 -8.98
N TYR A 437 13.29 -9.67 -8.35
CA TYR A 437 11.86 -9.87 -8.27
C TYR A 437 11.22 -9.63 -9.66
N PRO A 438 10.27 -10.47 -10.12
CA PRO A 438 9.65 -10.34 -11.44
C PRO A 438 8.94 -9.00 -11.62
N HIS A 439 9.25 -8.32 -12.72
CA HIS A 439 8.76 -6.97 -12.96
C HIS A 439 8.59 -6.69 -14.45
N PHE A 440 7.82 -5.63 -14.73
CA PHE A 440 7.75 -5.03 -16.06
C PHE A 440 8.94 -4.09 -16.27
N ALA A 441 9.66 -4.29 -17.37
CA ALA A 441 10.67 -3.37 -17.86
C ALA A 441 10.15 -2.70 -19.14
N LEU A 442 9.80 -1.41 -19.06
CA LEU A 442 9.46 -0.61 -20.24
C LEU A 442 10.77 -0.22 -20.95
N LEU A 443 10.99 -0.78 -22.14
CA LEU A 443 12.24 -0.63 -22.88
C LEU A 443 12.24 0.58 -23.82
N GLY A 444 11.05 1.02 -24.23
CA GLY A 444 10.86 2.19 -25.09
C GLY A 444 9.57 2.13 -25.88
N PHE A 445 9.48 2.92 -26.95
CA PHE A 445 8.36 2.93 -27.88
C PHE A 445 8.88 2.78 -29.31
N ASP A 446 8.22 1.94 -30.10
CA ASP A 446 8.50 1.77 -31.53
C ASP A 446 7.21 1.96 -32.33
N GLY A 447 7.22 2.95 -33.24
CA GLY A 447 6.02 3.34 -34.00
C GLY A 447 4.83 3.73 -33.11
N GLY A 448 5.07 4.27 -31.91
CA GLY A 448 4.04 4.63 -30.94
C GLY A 448 3.53 3.48 -30.06
N ASN A 449 3.98 2.25 -30.29
CA ASN A 449 3.65 1.10 -29.45
C ASN A 449 4.73 0.88 -28.40
N ALA A 450 4.34 0.56 -27.17
CA ALA A 450 5.30 0.23 -26.12
C ALA A 450 6.04 -1.08 -26.45
N VAL A 451 7.36 -1.06 -26.25
CA VAL A 451 8.19 -2.25 -26.19
C VAL A 451 8.53 -2.48 -24.73
N TRP A 452 8.14 -3.62 -24.18
CA TRP A 452 8.31 -3.93 -22.77
C TRP A 452 8.62 -5.41 -22.56
N ALA A 453 9.20 -5.75 -21.41
CA ALA A 453 9.52 -7.11 -21.03
C ALA A 453 8.94 -7.46 -19.65
N TRP A 454 8.52 -8.71 -19.48
CA TRP A 454 8.35 -9.33 -18.17
C TRP A 454 9.61 -10.15 -17.87
N THR A 455 10.31 -9.79 -16.79
CA THR A 455 11.72 -10.14 -16.58
C THR A 455 12.08 -10.17 -15.10
N CYS A 456 13.23 -10.76 -14.77
CA CYS A 456 13.91 -10.61 -13.47
C CYS A 456 15.37 -10.16 -13.65
N ALA A 457 15.66 -9.45 -14.75
CA ALA A 457 16.98 -8.87 -15.04
C ALA A 457 17.23 -7.60 -14.25
N ALA A 458 18.51 -7.34 -13.93
CA ALA A 458 18.95 -6.10 -13.31
C ALA A 458 18.63 -4.88 -14.18
N ASN A 459 18.81 -5.03 -15.49
CA ASN A 459 18.53 -4.01 -16.46
C ASN A 459 18.29 -4.62 -17.85
N MET A 460 17.47 -3.97 -18.66
CA MET A 460 17.29 -4.29 -20.07
C MET A 460 17.19 -3.00 -20.89
N THR A 461 17.82 -2.97 -22.06
CA THR A 461 17.73 -1.81 -22.97
C THR A 461 17.27 -2.23 -24.37
N TYR A 462 16.71 -1.28 -25.11
CA TYR A 462 16.27 -1.44 -26.49
C TYR A 462 16.82 -0.28 -27.33
N ALA A 463 17.49 -0.62 -28.44
CA ALA A 463 18.06 0.37 -29.35
C ALA A 463 17.75 -0.01 -30.81
N ASN A 464 17.16 0.91 -31.57
CA ASN A 464 16.98 0.79 -33.01
C ASN A 464 18.03 1.67 -33.71
N ASP A 465 18.85 1.08 -34.57
CA ASP A 465 19.93 1.79 -35.25
C ASP A 465 19.47 2.62 -36.47
N GLY A 466 18.17 2.56 -36.81
CA GLY A 466 17.59 3.22 -37.99
C GLY A 466 18.04 2.62 -39.33
N ARG A 467 18.86 1.57 -39.31
CA ARG A 467 19.42 0.87 -40.48
C ARG A 467 18.88 -0.54 -40.64
N GLY A 468 17.91 -0.92 -39.80
CA GLY A 468 17.24 -2.21 -39.83
C GLY A 468 17.79 -3.23 -38.83
N THR A 469 18.52 -2.77 -37.81
CA THR A 469 18.88 -3.59 -36.64
C THR A 469 18.26 -3.01 -35.38
N VAL A 470 17.61 -3.88 -34.62
CA VAL A 470 17.23 -3.60 -33.24
C VAL A 470 18.10 -4.44 -32.32
N THR A 471 18.62 -3.84 -31.26
CA THR A 471 19.44 -4.51 -30.26
C THR A 471 18.73 -4.44 -28.91
N VAL A 472 18.58 -5.59 -28.27
CA VAL A 472 18.19 -5.69 -26.86
C VAL A 472 19.39 -6.16 -26.05
N THR A 473 19.74 -5.44 -24.99
CA THR A 473 20.75 -5.89 -24.03
C THR A 473 20.09 -6.33 -22.73
N ILE A 474 20.60 -7.38 -22.12
CA ILE A 474 20.08 -7.98 -20.88
C ILE A 474 21.22 -8.11 -19.88
N ASP A 475 21.10 -7.45 -18.72
CA ASP A 475 22.01 -7.61 -17.58
C ASP A 475 21.44 -8.66 -16.61
N PHE A 476 22.02 -9.85 -16.64
CA PHE A 476 21.66 -10.96 -15.76
C PHE A 476 22.88 -11.83 -15.46
N PRO A 477 22.99 -12.45 -14.27
CA PRO A 477 24.24 -13.09 -13.90
C PRO A 477 24.67 -14.20 -14.87
N GLN A 478 25.98 -14.22 -15.15
CA GLN A 478 26.61 -15.21 -16.02
C GLN A 478 26.31 -16.63 -15.53
N SER A 479 26.24 -17.58 -16.47
CA SER A 479 25.97 -19.01 -16.29
C SER A 479 24.53 -19.37 -15.92
N TYR A 480 23.68 -18.39 -15.62
CA TYR A 480 22.27 -18.64 -15.29
C TYR A 480 21.39 -18.63 -16.52
N THR A 481 20.24 -19.30 -16.38
CA THR A 481 19.17 -19.30 -17.38
C THR A 481 18.13 -18.30 -16.96
N HIS A 482 17.85 -17.37 -17.86
CA HIS A 482 16.84 -16.34 -17.73
C HIS A 482 15.75 -16.60 -18.76
N TYR A 483 14.50 -16.58 -18.31
CA TYR A 483 13.33 -16.69 -19.15
C TYR A 483 12.69 -15.30 -19.27
N VAL A 484 12.43 -14.84 -20.48
CA VAL A 484 11.95 -13.47 -20.73
C VAL A 484 10.79 -13.50 -21.71
N ILE A 485 9.77 -12.72 -21.41
CA ILE A 485 8.68 -12.41 -22.33
C ILE A 485 8.88 -10.96 -22.77
N ILE A 486 9.09 -10.72 -24.07
CA ILE A 486 9.26 -9.36 -24.62
C ILE A 486 8.12 -9.09 -25.58
N ASN A 487 7.33 -8.05 -25.32
CA ASN A 487 6.21 -7.62 -26.16
C ASN A 487 6.57 -6.34 -26.93
N GLY A 488 5.94 -6.15 -28.09
CA GLY A 488 6.15 -4.98 -28.95
C GLY A 488 7.27 -5.16 -29.97
N ILE A 489 7.92 -6.33 -30.02
CA ILE A 489 8.93 -6.64 -31.04
C ILE A 489 8.23 -6.92 -32.37
N GLN A 490 8.45 -6.03 -33.34
CA GLN A 490 7.93 -6.20 -34.71
C GLN A 490 8.51 -7.44 -35.38
N ARG A 491 7.84 -7.91 -36.44
CA ARG A 491 8.29 -9.10 -37.17
C ARG A 491 9.66 -8.86 -37.82
N PHE A 492 10.66 -9.59 -37.37
CA PHE A 492 12.03 -9.56 -37.88
C PHE A 492 12.31 -10.71 -38.87
N ARG A 493 13.39 -10.59 -39.64
CA ARG A 493 13.88 -11.62 -40.59
C ARG A 493 14.76 -12.65 -39.91
N THR A 494 15.71 -12.17 -39.11
CA THR A 494 16.71 -12.99 -38.41
C THR A 494 16.92 -12.45 -37.01
N ILE A 495 17.10 -13.34 -36.05
CA ILE A 495 17.57 -13.00 -34.70
C ILE A 495 18.95 -13.61 -34.48
N TYR A 496 19.84 -12.82 -33.89
CA TYR A 496 21.16 -13.26 -33.48
C TYR A 496 21.24 -13.32 -31.96
N ILE A 497 21.72 -14.46 -31.46
CA ILE A 497 22.02 -14.71 -30.04
C ILE A 497 23.48 -15.22 -30.02
N TYR A 498 24.35 -14.63 -29.21
CA TYR A 498 25.81 -14.88 -29.26
C TYR A 498 26.44 -14.67 -30.64
N ASP A 499 25.93 -13.68 -31.38
CA ASP A 499 26.33 -13.43 -32.77
C ASP A 499 26.13 -14.63 -33.72
N LEU A 500 25.31 -15.60 -33.35
CA LEU A 500 24.89 -16.69 -34.22
C LEU A 500 23.43 -16.49 -34.61
N ALA A 501 23.09 -16.79 -35.86
CA ALA A 501 21.70 -16.74 -36.32
C ALA A 501 20.91 -17.91 -35.72
N PHE A 502 19.84 -17.62 -34.96
CA PHE A 502 18.96 -18.63 -34.37
C PHE A 502 17.67 -18.79 -35.16
N ARG A 503 17.28 -20.04 -35.42
CA ARG A 503 15.95 -20.38 -35.91
C ARG A 503 14.98 -20.52 -34.74
N THR A 504 13.72 -20.20 -34.98
CA THR A 504 12.67 -20.47 -33.99
C THR A 504 12.46 -21.98 -33.84
N ASP A 505 12.29 -22.44 -32.61
CA ASP A 505 12.00 -23.84 -32.28
C ASP A 505 11.01 -23.90 -31.11
N PRO A 506 9.81 -24.48 -31.28
CA PRO A 506 8.84 -24.67 -30.19
C PRO A 506 9.38 -25.45 -28.98
N ARG A 507 10.49 -26.20 -29.14
CA ARG A 507 11.13 -27.00 -28.08
C ARG A 507 12.29 -26.27 -27.39
N PHE A 508 12.49 -24.98 -27.66
CA PHE A 508 13.64 -24.21 -27.17
C PHE A 508 13.90 -24.29 -25.66
N GLU A 509 12.85 -24.49 -24.85
CA GLU A 509 13.00 -24.61 -23.40
C GLU A 509 13.61 -25.93 -22.94
N THR A 510 13.58 -26.98 -23.77
CA THR A 510 14.03 -28.34 -23.43
C THR A 510 15.54 -28.56 -23.52
N TYR A 511 16.23 -27.77 -24.35
CA TYR A 511 17.68 -27.93 -24.57
C TYR A 511 18.49 -27.13 -23.56
N ASN A 512 19.73 -27.56 -23.30
CA ASN A 512 20.67 -26.83 -22.44
C ASN A 512 21.35 -25.65 -23.17
N SER A 513 20.58 -24.90 -23.96
CA SER A 513 21.03 -23.75 -24.76
C SER A 513 19.98 -22.64 -24.74
N SER A 514 20.35 -21.47 -25.24
CA SER A 514 19.38 -20.42 -25.55
C SER A 514 18.50 -20.80 -26.73
N GLY A 515 17.37 -20.13 -26.85
CA GLY A 515 16.47 -20.25 -27.97
C GLY A 515 15.21 -19.42 -27.76
N TYR A 516 14.33 -19.41 -28.76
CA TYR A 516 13.15 -18.56 -28.73
C TYR A 516 11.99 -19.10 -29.55
N VAL A 517 10.80 -18.60 -29.22
CA VAL A 517 9.61 -18.64 -30.05
C VAL A 517 9.10 -17.21 -30.23
N TYR A 518 8.70 -16.87 -31.46
CA TYR A 518 8.09 -15.58 -31.76
C TYR A 518 6.61 -15.77 -32.11
N ARG A 519 5.74 -15.03 -31.43
CA ARG A 519 4.29 -15.00 -31.61
C ARG A 519 3.91 -13.73 -32.37
N ALA A 520 3.64 -13.89 -33.66
CA ALA A 520 3.34 -12.79 -34.56
C ALA A 520 1.92 -12.19 -34.34
N ASP A 521 1.00 -12.96 -33.75
CA ASP A 521 -0.35 -12.53 -33.37
C ASP A 521 -0.32 -11.45 -32.29
N THR A 522 0.63 -11.54 -31.36
CA THR A 522 0.74 -10.63 -30.21
C THR A 522 2.04 -9.84 -30.19
N ASN A 523 2.86 -9.89 -31.25
CA ASN A 523 4.21 -9.30 -31.33
C ASN A 523 5.08 -9.64 -30.11
N THR A 524 5.03 -10.89 -29.67
CA THR A 524 5.67 -11.35 -28.44
C THR A 524 6.81 -12.33 -28.74
N LEU A 525 7.98 -12.04 -28.21
CA LEU A 525 9.14 -12.94 -28.17
C LEU A 525 9.19 -13.66 -26.82
N LEU A 526 9.18 -14.99 -26.86
CA LEU A 526 9.46 -15.84 -25.72
C LEU A 526 10.92 -16.28 -25.83
N LEU A 527 11.77 -15.82 -24.91
CA LEU A 527 13.21 -16.00 -24.97
C LEU A 527 13.69 -16.79 -23.76
N LYS A 528 14.43 -17.87 -24.01
CA LYS A 528 15.32 -18.49 -23.03
C LYS A 528 16.74 -18.00 -23.32
N SER A 529 17.32 -17.26 -22.39
CA SER A 529 18.69 -16.76 -22.47
C SER A 529 19.57 -17.46 -21.42
N ARG A 530 20.55 -18.24 -21.86
CA ARG A 530 21.60 -18.82 -21.00
C ARG A 530 22.82 -17.92 -21.02
N HIS A 531 22.98 -17.06 -20.03
CA HIS A 531 24.02 -16.03 -20.07
C HIS A 531 25.44 -16.63 -20.13
N LYS A 532 26.18 -16.37 -21.21
CA LYS A 532 27.61 -16.63 -21.40
C LYS A 532 28.47 -15.47 -20.89
N SER A 533 27.93 -14.26 -20.86
CA SER A 533 28.43 -13.07 -20.17
C SER A 533 27.32 -12.47 -19.32
N GLN A 534 27.68 -11.60 -18.36
CA GLN A 534 26.68 -10.90 -17.55
C GLN A 534 25.74 -10.07 -18.43
N ILE A 535 26.30 -9.31 -19.37
CA ILE A 535 25.53 -8.59 -20.38
C ILE A 535 25.41 -9.47 -21.61
N GLU A 536 24.18 -9.81 -21.98
CA GLU A 536 23.85 -10.52 -23.21
C GLU A 536 23.23 -9.59 -24.23
N THR A 537 23.53 -9.83 -25.51
CA THR A 537 23.03 -9.01 -26.62
C THR A 537 22.22 -9.86 -27.58
N ILE A 538 20.98 -9.43 -27.83
CA ILE A 538 20.06 -10.03 -28.77
C ILE A 538 19.82 -9.04 -29.91
N ARG A 539 20.13 -9.42 -31.15
CA ARG A 539 19.97 -8.54 -32.32
C ARG A 539 18.86 -9.06 -33.24
N PHE A 540 17.93 -8.19 -33.59
CA PHE A 540 16.86 -8.45 -34.55
C PHE A 540 17.15 -7.70 -35.85
N ILE A 541 17.13 -8.42 -36.98
CA ILE A 541 17.45 -7.88 -38.31
C ILE A 541 16.16 -7.78 -39.13
N TYR A 542 15.91 -6.61 -39.72
CA TYR A 542 14.69 -6.29 -40.48
C TYR A 542 14.93 -6.06 -41.97
N SER A 543 16.17 -5.76 -42.39
CA SER A 543 16.52 -5.51 -43.80
C SER A 543 17.59 -6.48 -44.32
N ASP A 544 17.60 -6.73 -45.63
CA ASP A 544 18.62 -7.60 -46.25
C ASP A 544 20.01 -6.97 -46.17
N ALA A 545 20.11 -5.64 -46.30
CA ALA A 545 21.36 -4.90 -46.11
C ALA A 545 21.92 -5.05 -44.68
N ALA A 546 21.06 -4.99 -43.66
CA ALA A 546 21.48 -5.23 -42.27
C ALA A 546 21.89 -6.68 -42.04
N ARG A 547 21.22 -7.64 -42.72
CA ARG A 547 21.61 -9.06 -42.67
C ARG A 547 22.99 -9.29 -43.26
N GLU A 548 23.24 -8.76 -44.45
CA GLU A 548 24.55 -8.85 -45.11
C GLU A 548 25.65 -8.20 -44.25
N ALA A 549 25.36 -7.05 -43.64
CA ALA A 549 26.29 -6.39 -42.72
C ALA A 549 26.56 -7.23 -41.45
N ALA A 550 25.54 -7.88 -40.89
CA ALA A 550 25.69 -8.76 -39.74
C ALA A 550 26.49 -10.03 -40.08
N GLU A 551 26.24 -10.65 -41.24
CA GLU A 551 26.96 -11.82 -41.73
C GLU A 551 28.45 -11.51 -41.98
N ARG A 552 28.76 -10.33 -42.54
CA ARG A 552 30.15 -9.84 -42.69
C ARG A 552 30.87 -9.64 -41.35
N ARG A 553 30.17 -9.28 -40.27
CA ARG A 553 30.77 -9.14 -38.92
C ARG A 553 31.06 -10.49 -38.28
N THR A 554 30.29 -11.52 -38.59
CA THR A 554 30.47 -12.89 -38.07
C THR A 554 31.49 -13.70 -38.86
N LEU A 555 31.74 -13.33 -40.12
CA LEU A 555 32.86 -13.85 -40.88
C LEU A 555 34.13 -13.24 -40.32
N THR A 556 34.95 -14.07 -39.69
CA THR A 556 36.36 -13.74 -39.48
C THR A 556 36.97 -13.61 -40.87
N GLU A 557 37.20 -12.40 -41.36
CA GLU A 557 38.01 -12.25 -42.56
C GLU A 557 39.35 -12.91 -42.26
N THR A 558 39.71 -13.95 -43.01
CA THR A 558 41.05 -14.51 -42.96
C THR A 558 41.82 -14.04 -44.18
N ASP A 559 43.08 -13.63 -44.00
CA ASP A 559 43.93 -13.33 -45.15
C ASP A 559 44.16 -14.58 -46.02
N ALA A 560 44.82 -14.41 -47.17
CA ALA A 560 45.15 -15.52 -48.07
C ALA A 560 46.05 -16.61 -47.44
N ALA A 561 46.57 -16.36 -46.22
CA ALA A 561 47.36 -17.30 -45.42
C ALA A 561 46.56 -17.90 -44.23
N GLY A 562 45.27 -17.60 -44.10
CA GLY A 562 44.40 -18.15 -43.06
C GLY A 562 44.43 -17.41 -41.72
N ASN A 563 45.04 -16.22 -41.64
CA ASN A 563 45.10 -15.44 -40.39
C ASN A 563 43.91 -14.51 -40.24
N VAL A 564 43.32 -14.46 -39.04
CA VAL A 564 42.20 -13.58 -38.66
C VAL A 564 42.58 -12.10 -38.82
N ILE A 565 41.93 -11.41 -39.76
CA ILE A 565 41.92 -9.97 -39.95
C ILE A 565 40.96 -9.37 -38.91
N ALA A 566 41.50 -8.58 -37.98
CA ALA A 566 40.67 -7.88 -36.99
C ALA A 566 39.76 -6.85 -37.70
N PRO A 567 38.48 -6.72 -37.30
CA PRO A 567 37.62 -5.68 -37.86
C PRO A 567 38.16 -4.29 -37.50
N PRO A 568 38.03 -3.28 -38.38
CA PRO A 568 38.45 -1.92 -38.07
C PRO A 568 37.67 -1.39 -36.86
N PRO A 569 38.31 -0.60 -35.98
CA PRO A 569 37.67 -0.09 -34.78
C PRO A 569 36.44 0.75 -35.16
N GLU A 570 35.35 0.59 -34.41
CA GLU A 570 34.12 1.35 -34.64
C GLU A 570 34.39 2.87 -34.60
N PRO A 571 33.71 3.68 -35.44
CA PRO A 571 33.82 5.13 -35.36
C PRO A 571 33.33 5.58 -33.99
N ARG A 572 34.21 6.22 -33.20
CA ARG A 572 33.85 6.84 -31.93
C ARG A 572 32.74 7.85 -32.17
N LEU A 573 31.59 7.68 -31.51
CA LEU A 573 30.59 8.73 -31.38
C LEU A 573 31.25 9.96 -30.71
N PRO A 574 30.97 11.19 -31.17
CA PRO A 574 31.48 12.38 -30.51
C PRO A 574 30.91 12.46 -29.09
N ALA A 575 31.79 12.69 -28.12
CA ALA A 575 31.41 12.93 -26.73
C ALA A 575 30.56 14.20 -26.64
N SER A 576 29.25 14.05 -26.57
CA SER A 576 28.33 15.13 -26.21
C SER A 576 28.25 15.22 -24.68
N ALA A 577 28.96 16.21 -24.17
CA ALA A 577 28.79 16.95 -22.91
C ALA A 577 27.88 16.33 -21.83
N LEU A 578 28.53 15.80 -20.79
CA LEU A 578 28.02 15.93 -19.43
C LEU A 578 27.99 17.43 -19.07
N PRO A 579 26.95 17.97 -18.42
CA PRO A 579 27.08 19.23 -17.72
C PRO A 579 27.96 19.03 -16.49
N GLU A 580 29.13 19.66 -16.49
CA GLU A 580 29.95 19.88 -15.30
C GLU A 580 29.21 20.74 -14.28
N GLY A 581 29.29 20.34 -13.01
CA GLY A 581 28.62 21.02 -11.90
C GLY A 581 29.14 20.61 -10.52
N ASN A 582 30.46 20.50 -10.40
CA ASN A 582 31.29 20.85 -9.25
C ASN A 582 31.15 20.18 -7.84
N ILE A 583 32.13 19.29 -7.59
CA ILE A 583 33.13 19.18 -6.48
C ILE A 583 32.70 18.98 -5.00
N PRO A 584 33.60 18.45 -4.12
CA PRO A 584 33.32 17.38 -3.17
C PRO A 584 33.37 17.91 -1.73
N MET A 585 33.25 17.06 -0.72
CA MET A 585 33.96 17.27 0.56
C MET A 585 34.08 15.93 1.29
N SER A 586 35.32 15.44 1.28
CA SER A 586 35.82 14.37 2.12
C SER A 586 35.79 14.81 3.58
N THR A 587 35.42 13.88 4.45
CA THR A 587 35.42 14.00 5.90
C THR A 587 36.81 14.35 6.44
N GLY A 588 36.91 15.51 7.09
CA GLY A 588 38.05 15.84 7.94
C GLY A 588 37.99 15.04 9.24
N ASN A 589 39.04 14.26 9.50
CA ASN A 589 39.42 13.85 10.84
C ASN A 589 40.87 14.26 11.03
N ALA A 590 41.07 15.32 11.81
CA ALA A 590 42.37 15.67 12.37
C ALA A 590 42.16 16.05 13.83
N SER A 591 42.92 15.42 14.69
CA SER A 591 43.17 15.79 16.07
C SER A 591 44.57 15.27 16.44
N PRO A 592 45.24 15.94 17.39
CA PRO A 592 46.49 16.64 17.13
C PRO A 592 47.69 15.99 17.82
N GLU A 593 48.92 16.36 17.44
CA GLU A 593 50.00 16.72 18.37
C GLU A 593 51.32 17.09 17.67
N SER A 594 51.83 18.26 18.07
CA SER A 594 53.21 18.60 18.44
C SER A 594 54.40 18.46 17.47
N ALA A 595 55.09 19.61 17.35
CA ALA A 595 56.49 19.84 17.72
C ALA A 595 57.48 20.16 16.59
N GLU A 596 58.14 21.30 16.83
CA GLU A 596 59.35 21.91 16.22
C GLU A 596 59.23 22.62 14.86
#